data_AF-A0A7K0Z4M5-F1
#
_entry.id   AF-A0A7K0Z4M5-F1
#
_cell.length_a   1.000
_cell.length_b   1.000
_cell.length_c   1.000
_cell.angle_alpha   90.00
_cell.angle_beta   90.00
_cell.angle_gamma   90.00
#
_symmetry.space_group_name_H-M   'P 1'
#
loop_
_entity.id
_entity.type
_entity.pdbx_description
1 polymer ?
#
loop_
_entity_poly.entity_id
_entity_poly.type
_entity_poly.pdbx_seq_one_letter_code
_entity_poly.pdbx_strand_id
1 'polypeptide(L)'
;VSDPEEKRKIIGREFIRSFEKAARDIASGGDVEFLVQGTLYPDVVESGGGTGTANIKSHHNVGGLPDDLQFKLIEPLRTLFKDEVRQVGLELGLPKEIVWRQPFPGPGLAIRIIGEVTRERLDILREADVIARAELSAAGLDRDIWQCPVVLLADVRSVGVQGDGRTYGHPIVLRPVSSEDAMTADWSRVPYDVLEKISTRITNEVREVNRVVLDVTSKPPGTIEWE
;
A
#
# COMPACT_ATOMS: atom_id res chain seq x y z
N VAL A 1 5.28 6.18 17.27
CA VAL A 1 6.34 5.31 16.66
C VAL A 1 6.71 5.85 15.29
N SER A 2 7.98 6.18 15.08
CA SER A 2 8.50 6.75 13.81
C SER A 2 9.33 5.75 13.00
N ASP A 3 10.01 4.79 13.65
CA ASP A 3 10.83 3.77 12.97
C ASP A 3 9.97 2.87 12.05
N PRO A 4 10.30 2.75 10.75
CA PRO A 4 9.51 1.97 9.79
C PRO A 4 9.40 0.48 10.13
N GLU A 5 10.49 -0.14 10.56
CA GLU A 5 10.53 -1.56 10.92
C GLU A 5 9.71 -1.85 12.18
N GLU A 6 9.75 -0.95 13.16
CA GLU A 6 8.92 -1.02 14.35
C GLU A 6 7.43 -0.85 14.00
N LYS A 7 7.06 0.10 13.11
CA LYS A 7 5.68 0.22 12.61
C LYS A 7 5.20 -1.08 11.99
N ARG A 8 5.99 -1.70 11.11
CA ARG A 8 5.68 -2.98 10.46
C ARG A 8 5.42 -4.09 11.48
N LYS A 9 6.33 -4.25 12.45
CA LYS A 9 6.21 -5.27 13.50
C LYS A 9 4.98 -5.07 14.37
N ILE A 10 4.70 -3.83 14.78
CA ILE A 10 3.52 -3.51 15.60
C ILE A 10 2.24 -3.83 14.84
N ILE A 11 2.12 -3.37 13.59
CA ILE A 11 0.92 -3.58 12.78
C ILE A 11 0.71 -5.08 12.50
N GLY A 12 1.78 -5.80 12.14
CA GLY A 12 1.70 -7.25 11.92
C GLY A 12 1.22 -8.01 13.16
N ARG A 13 1.74 -7.66 14.35
CA ARG A 13 1.31 -8.25 15.63
C ARG A 13 -0.15 -7.94 15.95
N GLU A 14 -0.59 -6.69 15.78
CA GLU A 14 -1.97 -6.31 16.07
C GLU A 14 -2.96 -6.94 15.07
N PHE A 15 -2.55 -7.13 13.82
CA PHE A 15 -3.32 -7.90 12.84
C PHE A 15 -3.52 -9.34 13.30
N ILE A 16 -2.44 -10.03 13.68
CA ILE A 16 -2.48 -11.41 14.19
C ILE A 16 -3.42 -11.52 15.39
N ARG A 17 -3.28 -10.65 16.40
CA ARG A 17 -4.15 -10.63 17.59
C ARG A 17 -5.62 -10.43 17.24
N SER A 18 -5.90 -9.53 16.30
CA SER A 18 -7.27 -9.26 15.84
C SER A 18 -7.85 -10.46 15.10
N PHE A 19 -7.02 -11.11 14.28
CA PHE A 19 -7.38 -12.34 13.57
C PHE A 19 -7.66 -13.49 14.54
N GLU A 20 -6.78 -13.73 15.53
CA GLU A 20 -6.96 -14.74 16.57
C GLU A 20 -8.28 -14.57 17.31
N LYS A 21 -8.60 -13.32 17.70
CA LYS A 21 -9.86 -13.00 18.37
C LYS A 21 -11.04 -13.36 17.49
N ALA A 22 -11.04 -12.93 16.23
CA ALA A 22 -12.11 -13.22 15.29
C ALA A 22 -12.25 -14.74 15.02
N ALA A 23 -11.13 -15.46 14.91
CA ALA A 23 -11.12 -16.90 14.72
C ALA A 23 -11.73 -17.65 15.90
N ARG A 24 -11.40 -17.25 17.14
CA ARG A 24 -11.99 -17.83 18.37
C ARG A 24 -13.48 -17.54 18.49
N ASP A 25 -13.90 -16.32 18.15
CA ASP A 25 -15.31 -15.94 18.14
C ASP A 25 -16.11 -16.83 17.17
N ILE A 26 -15.57 -17.12 15.97
CA ILE A 26 -16.20 -18.03 15.01
C ILE A 26 -16.16 -19.48 15.50
N ALA A 27 -15.04 -19.94 16.02
CA ALA A 27 -14.87 -21.31 16.51
C ALA A 27 -15.85 -21.65 17.65
N SER A 28 -16.31 -20.64 18.41
CA SER A 28 -17.36 -20.83 19.42
C SER A 28 -18.71 -21.31 18.83
N GLY A 29 -18.94 -21.08 17.53
CA GLY A 29 -20.12 -21.51 16.78
C GLY A 29 -19.94 -22.81 16.00
N GLY A 30 -18.75 -23.41 16.00
CA GLY A 30 -18.44 -24.65 15.29
C GLY A 30 -16.96 -24.77 14.89
N ASP A 31 -16.49 -25.98 14.61
CA ASP A 31 -15.09 -26.23 14.26
C ASP A 31 -14.73 -25.61 12.91
N VAL A 32 -13.60 -24.88 12.88
CA VAL A 32 -13.02 -24.30 11.67
C VAL A 32 -11.71 -25.02 11.36
N GLU A 33 -11.71 -25.83 10.30
CA GLU A 33 -10.55 -26.66 9.94
C GLU A 33 -9.55 -25.95 9.01
N PHE A 34 -10.03 -25.08 8.12
CA PHE A 34 -9.24 -24.55 7.02
C PHE A 34 -8.98 -23.04 7.13
N LEU A 35 -7.75 -22.65 6.80
CA LEU A 35 -7.37 -21.25 6.54
C LEU A 35 -7.08 -21.11 5.06
N VAL A 36 -7.81 -20.23 4.37
CA VAL A 36 -7.60 -19.97 2.94
C VAL A 36 -6.75 -18.71 2.76
N GLN A 37 -5.66 -18.80 2.01
CA GLN A 37 -4.80 -17.66 1.67
C GLN A 37 -4.70 -17.46 0.15
N GLY A 38 -4.64 -16.21 -0.28
CA GLY A 38 -4.48 -15.82 -1.68
C GLY A 38 -3.03 -15.78 -2.17
N THR A 39 -2.14 -16.62 -1.62
CA THR A 39 -0.72 -16.68 -1.98
C THR A 39 -0.54 -16.96 -3.46
N LEU A 40 0.35 -16.22 -4.13
CA LEU A 40 0.63 -16.36 -5.57
C LEU A 40 1.96 -17.06 -5.84
N TYR A 41 2.20 -17.45 -7.09
CA TYR A 41 3.45 -18.10 -7.48
C TYR A 41 4.71 -17.26 -7.19
N PRO A 42 4.77 -15.95 -7.47
CA PRO A 42 5.91 -15.12 -7.10
C PRO A 42 6.22 -15.13 -5.60
N ASP A 43 5.18 -15.16 -4.74
CA ASP A 43 5.35 -15.19 -3.28
C ASP A 43 6.03 -16.50 -2.81
N VAL A 44 5.73 -17.61 -3.47
CA VAL A 44 6.35 -18.92 -3.20
C VAL A 44 7.82 -18.92 -3.62
N VAL A 45 8.15 -18.32 -4.76
CA VAL A 45 9.53 -18.24 -5.25
C VAL A 45 10.37 -17.34 -4.33
N GLU A 46 9.83 -16.20 -3.90
CA GLU A 46 10.50 -15.30 -2.95
C GLU A 46 10.74 -15.95 -1.57
N SER A 47 9.76 -16.72 -1.08
CA SER A 47 9.83 -17.38 0.23
C SER A 47 10.60 -18.72 0.22
N GLY A 48 10.78 -19.33 -0.95
CA GLY A 48 11.30 -20.67 -1.15
C GLY A 48 12.83 -20.84 -1.08
N GLY A 49 13.60 -19.77 -0.93
CA GLY A 49 15.02 -19.81 -0.59
C GLY A 49 15.91 -20.59 -1.57
N GLY A 50 16.44 -19.91 -2.60
CA GLY A 50 17.71 -20.32 -3.20
C GLY A 50 18.83 -20.27 -2.16
N THR A 51 19.80 -21.18 -2.26
CA THR A 51 20.96 -21.28 -1.36
C THR A 51 21.75 -19.97 -1.32
N GLY A 52 21.53 -19.12 -0.31
CA GLY A 52 22.36 -17.94 -0.04
C GLY A 52 21.62 -16.62 0.20
N THR A 53 20.30 -16.54 0.04
CA THR A 53 19.55 -15.35 0.43
C THR A 53 19.17 -15.46 1.90
N ALA A 54 19.68 -14.53 2.72
CA ALA A 54 19.24 -14.32 4.10
C ALA A 54 17.71 -14.38 4.17
N ASN A 55 17.16 -14.93 5.27
CA ASN A 55 15.74 -15.14 5.56
C ASN A 55 14.89 -13.85 5.48
N ILE A 56 14.75 -13.29 4.28
CA ILE A 56 14.00 -12.09 3.98
C ILE A 56 12.58 -12.58 3.71
N LYS A 57 11.69 -12.31 4.67
CA LYS A 57 10.26 -12.70 4.76
C LYS A 57 9.97 -14.10 5.33
N SER A 58 10.26 -14.28 6.62
CA SER A 58 9.82 -15.44 7.40
C SER A 58 8.31 -15.53 7.70
N HIS A 59 7.46 -14.59 7.26
CA HIS A 59 6.14 -14.38 7.91
C HIS A 59 4.91 -14.25 7.01
N HIS A 60 4.93 -14.71 5.75
CA HIS A 60 3.73 -14.52 4.93
C HIS A 60 2.58 -15.51 5.18
N ASN A 61 2.83 -16.73 5.67
CA ASN A 61 1.77 -17.72 5.78
C ASN A 61 1.80 -18.43 7.13
N VAL A 62 1.02 -17.99 8.11
CA VAL A 62 0.76 -18.69 9.39
C VAL A 62 1.83 -18.57 10.49
N GLY A 63 3.07 -18.15 10.20
CA GLY A 63 4.20 -18.15 11.15
C GLY A 63 4.10 -17.25 12.40
N GLY A 64 2.95 -16.61 12.63
CA GLY A 64 2.67 -15.83 13.84
C GLY A 64 1.37 -16.20 14.55
N LEU A 65 0.62 -17.20 14.06
CA LEU A 65 -0.54 -17.71 14.81
C LEU A 65 -0.05 -18.48 16.05
N PRO A 66 -0.80 -18.44 17.16
CA PRO A 66 -0.40 -19.14 18.36
C PRO A 66 -0.59 -20.65 18.17
N ASP A 67 0.20 -21.43 18.90
CA ASP A 67 0.30 -22.89 18.74
C ASP A 67 -1.03 -23.62 18.94
N ASP A 68 -2.02 -23.00 19.58
CA ASP A 68 -3.36 -23.54 19.81
C ASP A 68 -4.32 -23.36 18.61
N LEU A 69 -4.01 -22.50 17.64
CA LEU A 69 -4.80 -22.29 16.42
C LEU A 69 -4.22 -23.12 15.26
N GLN A 70 -4.65 -24.38 15.19
CA GLN A 70 -4.20 -25.34 14.18
C GLN A 70 -5.14 -25.34 12.97
N PHE A 71 -4.80 -24.54 11.94
CA PHE A 71 -5.52 -24.55 10.65
C PHE A 71 -4.77 -25.39 9.61
N LYS A 72 -5.54 -26.09 8.77
CA LYS A 72 -5.02 -26.63 7.50
C LYS A 72 -5.03 -25.53 6.44
N LEU A 73 -3.86 -25.20 5.91
CA LEU A 73 -3.72 -24.13 4.93
C LEU A 73 -4.17 -24.58 3.54
N ILE A 74 -4.97 -23.74 2.87
CA ILE A 74 -5.39 -23.89 1.47
C ILE A 74 -4.98 -22.63 0.68
N GLU A 75 -4.17 -22.82 -0.37
CA GLU A 75 -3.64 -21.73 -1.21
C GLU A 75 -4.00 -21.96 -2.69
N PRO A 76 -5.24 -21.63 -3.12
CA PRO A 76 -5.73 -22.03 -4.43
C PRO A 76 -5.06 -21.28 -5.60
N LEU A 77 -4.41 -20.15 -5.32
CA LEU A 77 -3.76 -19.29 -6.34
C LEU A 77 -2.24 -19.51 -6.43
N ARG A 78 -1.71 -20.48 -5.68
CA ARG A 78 -0.27 -20.69 -5.47
C ARG A 78 0.54 -20.92 -6.74
N THR A 79 -0.09 -21.37 -7.81
CA THR A 79 0.57 -21.67 -9.10
C THR A 79 0.37 -20.59 -10.15
N LEU A 80 -0.27 -19.47 -9.81
CA LEU A 80 -0.65 -18.42 -10.76
C LEU A 80 0.20 -17.15 -10.61
N PHE A 81 0.47 -16.51 -11.74
CA PHE A 81 1.00 -15.15 -11.81
C PHE A 81 -0.11 -14.10 -11.66
N LYS A 82 0.29 -12.83 -11.46
CA LYS A 82 -0.64 -11.74 -11.13
C LYS A 82 -1.65 -11.45 -12.26
N ASP A 83 -1.22 -11.54 -13.50
CA ASP A 83 -2.05 -11.40 -14.69
C ASP A 83 -3.06 -12.55 -14.83
N GLU A 84 -2.66 -13.79 -14.56
CA GLU A 84 -3.54 -14.96 -14.54
C GLU A 84 -4.61 -14.84 -13.45
N VAL A 85 -4.24 -14.41 -12.24
CA VAL A 85 -5.18 -14.17 -11.13
C VAL A 85 -6.20 -13.09 -11.51
N ARG A 86 -5.79 -12.06 -12.26
CA ARG A 86 -6.72 -11.04 -12.75
C ARG A 86 -7.72 -11.62 -13.74
N GLN A 87 -7.28 -12.49 -14.66
CA GLN A 87 -8.20 -13.18 -15.58
C GLN A 87 -9.19 -14.07 -14.81
N VAL A 88 -8.71 -14.86 -13.85
CA VAL A 88 -9.59 -15.67 -12.98
C VAL A 88 -10.60 -14.79 -12.26
N GLY A 89 -10.19 -13.63 -11.73
CA GLY A 89 -11.09 -12.69 -11.08
C GLY A 89 -12.20 -12.18 -12.02
N LEU A 90 -11.88 -11.90 -13.28
CA LEU A 90 -12.86 -11.45 -14.27
C LEU A 90 -13.83 -12.56 -14.66
N GLU A 91 -13.34 -13.78 -14.86
CA GLU A 91 -14.19 -14.95 -15.16
C GLU A 91 -15.12 -15.32 -13.99
N LEU A 92 -14.69 -15.08 -12.75
CA LEU A 92 -15.53 -15.21 -11.55
C LEU A 92 -16.54 -14.06 -11.38
N GLY A 93 -16.54 -13.06 -12.27
CA GLY A 93 -17.48 -11.94 -12.24
C GLY A 93 -17.12 -10.85 -11.22
N LEU A 94 -15.86 -10.76 -10.76
CA LEU A 94 -15.44 -9.67 -9.89
C LEU A 94 -15.46 -8.33 -10.64
N PRO A 95 -15.85 -7.21 -9.97
CA PRO A 95 -15.78 -5.88 -10.56
C PRO A 95 -14.38 -5.56 -11.07
N LYS A 96 -14.29 -4.98 -12.27
CA LYS A 96 -13.01 -4.62 -12.91
C LYS A 96 -12.19 -3.69 -12.01
N GLU A 97 -12.86 -2.79 -11.31
CA GLU A 97 -12.26 -1.81 -10.40
C GLU A 97 -11.54 -2.50 -9.23
N ILE A 98 -12.00 -3.68 -8.80
CA ILE A 98 -11.35 -4.48 -7.76
C ILE A 98 -10.17 -5.26 -8.35
N VAL A 99 -10.38 -5.92 -9.50
CA VAL A 99 -9.36 -6.74 -10.17
C VAL A 99 -8.12 -5.92 -10.56
N TRP A 100 -8.35 -4.70 -11.05
CA TRP A 100 -7.31 -3.81 -11.56
C TRP A 100 -6.84 -2.78 -10.55
N ARG A 101 -7.33 -2.84 -9.30
CA ARG A 101 -6.89 -1.94 -8.25
C ARG A 101 -5.38 -2.06 -8.04
N GLN A 102 -4.73 -0.91 -7.85
CA GLN A 102 -3.31 -0.85 -7.50
C GLN A 102 -3.02 -1.66 -6.22
N PRO A 103 -1.83 -2.27 -6.11
CA PRO A 103 -1.42 -2.95 -4.89
C PRO A 103 -1.39 -1.96 -3.71
N PHE A 104 -1.81 -2.45 -2.54
CA PHE A 104 -1.79 -1.69 -1.29
C PHE A 104 -1.04 -2.49 -0.23
N PRO A 105 -0.04 -1.91 0.44
CA PRO A 105 0.83 -2.64 1.36
C PRO A 105 0.06 -3.05 2.62
N GLY A 106 0.47 -4.17 3.24
CA GLY A 106 -0.15 -4.67 4.48
C GLY A 106 -0.18 -3.63 5.63
N PRO A 107 0.94 -2.95 5.94
CA PRO A 107 0.97 -1.82 6.88
C PRO A 107 0.16 -0.58 6.44
N GLY A 108 -0.33 -0.56 5.20
CA GLY A 108 -1.14 0.50 4.63
C GLY A 108 -0.48 1.87 4.68
N LEU A 109 -1.26 2.88 5.12
CA LEU A 109 -0.81 4.27 5.17
C LEU A 109 0.30 4.52 6.20
N ALA A 110 0.55 3.61 7.13
CA ALA A 110 1.55 3.81 8.18
C ALA A 110 2.98 3.96 7.61
N ILE A 111 3.27 3.27 6.51
CA ILE A 111 4.57 3.36 5.79
C ILE A 111 4.59 4.47 4.73
N ARG A 112 3.47 5.19 4.57
CA ARG A 112 3.34 6.37 3.71
C ARG A 112 3.33 7.67 4.50
N ILE A 113 3.55 7.60 5.81
CA ILE A 113 3.75 8.75 6.69
C ILE A 113 5.21 8.71 7.15
N ILE A 114 6.00 9.67 6.68
CA ILE A 114 7.40 9.84 7.13
C ILE A 114 7.37 10.57 8.46
N GLY A 115 7.69 9.84 9.52
CA GLY A 115 7.51 10.29 10.91
C GLY A 115 6.46 9.47 11.67
N GLU A 116 6.03 9.96 12.82
CA GLU A 116 5.02 9.29 13.65
C GLU A 116 3.64 9.21 12.98
N VAL A 117 2.96 8.08 13.16
CA VAL A 117 1.58 7.85 12.72
C VAL A 117 0.59 8.32 13.80
N THR A 118 -0.16 9.39 13.51
CA THR A 118 -1.26 9.88 14.35
C THR A 118 -2.57 9.87 13.57
N ARG A 119 -3.71 9.98 14.27
CA ARG A 119 -5.03 10.07 13.63
C ARG A 119 -5.10 11.24 12.64
N GLU A 120 -4.67 12.42 13.08
CA GLU A 120 -4.62 13.62 12.25
C GLU A 120 -3.78 13.42 10.98
N ARG A 121 -2.56 12.87 11.10
CA ARG A 121 -1.70 12.60 9.94
C ARG A 121 -2.30 11.57 8.98
N LEU A 122 -3.03 10.58 9.51
CA LEU A 122 -3.77 9.62 8.69
C LEU A 122 -4.94 10.28 7.97
N ASP A 123 -5.66 11.19 8.61
CA ASP A 123 -6.80 11.90 8.02
C ASP A 123 -6.31 12.78 6.86
N ILE A 124 -5.25 13.57 7.08
CA ILE A 124 -4.57 14.39 6.04
C ILE A 124 -4.16 13.51 4.84
N LEU A 125 -3.49 12.40 5.11
CA LEU A 125 -3.00 11.52 4.04
C LEU A 125 -4.13 10.83 3.28
N ARG A 126 -5.23 10.44 3.95
CA ARG A 126 -6.39 9.83 3.28
C ARG A 126 -7.05 10.81 2.32
N GLU A 127 -7.21 12.07 2.71
CA GLU A 127 -7.79 13.09 1.85
C GLU A 127 -6.92 13.32 0.60
N ALA A 128 -5.60 13.47 0.79
CA ALA A 128 -4.67 13.62 -0.32
C ALA A 128 -4.64 12.39 -1.26
N ASP A 129 -4.65 11.17 -0.71
CA ASP A 129 -4.67 9.92 -1.48
C ASP A 129 -5.95 9.77 -2.33
N VAL A 130 -7.11 10.11 -1.76
CA VAL A 130 -8.39 10.07 -2.48
C VAL A 130 -8.38 11.04 -3.66
N ILE A 131 -7.89 12.27 -3.48
CA ILE A 131 -7.80 13.25 -4.55
C ILE A 131 -6.87 12.75 -5.66
N ALA A 132 -5.66 12.31 -5.32
CA ALA A 132 -4.69 11.85 -6.30
C ALA A 132 -5.24 10.66 -7.11
N ARG A 133 -5.84 9.66 -6.44
CA ARG A 133 -6.45 8.52 -7.15
C ARG A 133 -7.60 8.94 -8.04
N ALA A 134 -8.49 9.81 -7.56
CA ALA A 134 -9.63 10.27 -8.35
C ALA A 134 -9.20 10.97 -9.65
N GLU A 135 -8.20 11.85 -9.59
CA GLU A 135 -7.69 12.55 -10.78
C GLU A 135 -6.93 11.63 -11.74
N LEU A 136 -6.16 10.67 -11.22
CA LEU A 136 -5.48 9.67 -12.06
C LEU A 136 -6.48 8.77 -12.78
N SER A 137 -7.53 8.32 -12.09
CA SER A 137 -8.61 7.53 -12.71
C SER A 137 -9.41 8.36 -13.71
N ALA A 138 -9.72 9.62 -13.40
CA ALA A 138 -10.40 10.53 -14.33
C ALA A 138 -9.58 10.81 -15.60
N ALA A 139 -8.25 10.76 -15.51
CA ALA A 139 -7.33 10.85 -16.64
C ALA A 139 -7.14 9.51 -17.40
N GLY A 140 -7.75 8.42 -16.94
CA GLY A 140 -7.65 7.09 -17.57
C GLY A 140 -6.32 6.37 -17.32
N LEU A 141 -5.54 6.77 -16.31
CA LEU A 141 -4.17 6.27 -16.09
C LEU A 141 -4.09 5.02 -15.21
N ASP A 142 -5.21 4.47 -14.75
CA ASP A 142 -5.27 3.29 -13.85
C ASP A 142 -4.60 2.04 -14.45
N ARG A 143 -4.46 2.00 -15.77
CA ARG A 143 -3.85 0.88 -16.51
C ARG A 143 -2.36 1.08 -16.78
N ASP A 144 -1.90 2.31 -16.83
CA ASP A 144 -0.53 2.68 -17.19
C ASP A 144 0.36 2.80 -15.96
N ILE A 145 -0.23 3.25 -14.85
CA ILE A 145 0.44 3.39 -13.56
C ILE A 145 0.20 2.13 -12.74
N TRP A 146 1.27 1.40 -12.47
CA TRP A 146 1.23 0.19 -11.65
C TRP A 146 0.81 0.51 -10.22
N GLN A 147 1.43 1.54 -9.64
CA GLN A 147 1.11 2.03 -8.30
C GLN A 147 1.45 3.53 -8.21
N CYS A 148 0.66 4.29 -7.45
CA CYS A 148 1.00 5.67 -7.10
C CYS A 148 0.85 5.87 -5.59
N PRO A 149 1.86 5.54 -4.77
CA PRO A 149 1.85 5.96 -3.37
C PRO A 149 1.73 7.48 -3.25
N VAL A 150 0.83 7.91 -2.38
CA VAL A 150 0.80 9.27 -1.86
C VAL A 150 1.46 9.24 -0.50
N VAL A 151 2.44 10.10 -0.26
CA VAL A 151 3.27 10.07 0.94
C VAL A 151 3.23 11.42 1.64
N LEU A 152 3.01 11.42 2.95
CA LEU A 152 3.04 12.59 3.80
C LEU A 152 4.42 12.75 4.44
N LEU A 153 5.10 13.87 4.15
CA LEU A 153 6.34 14.25 4.86
C LEU A 153 5.97 14.94 6.18
N ALA A 154 5.55 14.15 7.16
CA ALA A 154 4.85 14.65 8.34
C ALA A 154 5.76 15.43 9.32
N ASP A 155 7.07 15.23 9.25
CA ASP A 155 8.04 15.97 10.06
C ASP A 155 8.63 17.18 9.30
N VAL A 156 8.20 17.41 8.06
CA VAL A 156 8.58 18.58 7.25
C VAL A 156 7.43 19.59 7.23
N ARG A 157 7.77 20.87 7.36
CA ARG A 157 6.86 22.00 7.16
C ARG A 157 7.38 22.90 6.06
N SER A 158 6.48 23.39 5.22
CA SER A 158 6.80 24.36 4.18
C SER A 158 5.86 25.55 4.22
N VAL A 159 6.41 26.73 3.95
CA VAL A 159 5.63 27.97 3.85
C VAL A 159 4.73 27.88 2.63
N GLY A 160 3.47 28.24 2.83
CA GLY A 160 2.48 28.46 1.78
C GLY A 160 1.73 29.76 2.03
N VAL A 161 0.87 30.10 1.08
CA VAL A 161 -0.07 31.22 1.20
C VAL A 161 -1.45 30.66 0.87
N GLN A 162 -2.36 30.72 1.82
CA GLN A 162 -3.77 30.34 1.66
C GLN A 162 -4.61 31.52 2.16
N GLY A 163 -5.44 32.09 1.28
CA GLY A 163 -6.10 33.38 1.53
C GLY A 163 -5.09 34.51 1.70
N ASP A 164 -5.29 35.36 2.71
CA ASP A 164 -4.44 36.53 2.99
C ASP A 164 -3.30 36.25 3.99
N GLY A 165 -3.13 35.00 4.42
CA GLY A 165 -2.21 34.61 5.50
C GLY A 165 -1.09 33.66 5.05
N ARG A 166 0.03 33.71 5.77
CA ARG A 166 1.09 32.68 5.67
C ARG A 166 0.63 31.43 6.41
N THR A 167 0.81 30.27 5.78
CA THR A 167 0.51 28.96 6.37
C THR A 167 1.77 28.08 6.38
N TYR A 168 1.78 27.09 7.28
CA TYR A 168 2.88 26.12 7.43
C TYR A 168 2.33 24.69 7.37
N GLY A 169 2.17 24.19 6.16
CA GLY A 169 1.65 22.86 5.86
C GLY A 169 2.73 21.82 5.56
N HIS A 170 2.32 20.57 5.55
CA HIS A 170 3.14 19.43 5.14
C HIS A 170 3.28 19.37 3.62
N PRO A 171 4.42 18.90 3.10
CA PRO A 171 4.52 18.45 1.73
C PRO A 171 3.89 17.06 1.54
N ILE A 172 3.23 16.86 0.40
CA ILE A 172 2.82 15.56 -0.13
C ILE A 172 3.74 15.16 -1.29
N VAL A 173 4.19 13.91 -1.31
CA VAL A 173 4.90 13.31 -2.45
C VAL A 173 3.93 12.44 -3.23
N LEU A 174 3.87 12.64 -4.54
CA LEU A 174 3.24 11.73 -5.50
C LEU A 174 4.32 10.80 -6.06
N ARG A 175 4.05 9.48 -6.00
CA ARG A 175 5.01 8.45 -6.41
C ARG A 175 4.48 7.53 -7.51
N PRO A 176 4.12 8.04 -8.70
CA PRO A 176 3.62 7.17 -9.76
C PRO A 176 4.77 6.31 -10.31
N VAL A 177 4.58 5.00 -10.34
CA VAL A 177 5.53 4.05 -10.89
C VAL A 177 4.85 3.08 -11.86
N SER A 178 5.60 2.68 -12.89
CA SER A 178 5.23 1.62 -13.82
C SER A 178 6.24 0.47 -13.66
N SER A 179 5.73 -0.76 -13.63
CA SER A 179 6.52 -1.96 -13.37
C SER A 179 5.82 -3.19 -13.91
N GLU A 180 6.59 -4.20 -14.31
CA GLU A 180 6.08 -5.52 -14.70
C GLU A 180 6.00 -6.49 -13.51
N ASP A 181 6.99 -6.44 -12.61
CA ASP A 181 7.22 -7.45 -11.56
C ASP A 181 7.46 -6.86 -10.15
N ALA A 182 7.41 -5.54 -10.00
CA ALA A 182 7.80 -4.77 -8.82
C ALA A 182 9.27 -4.95 -8.35
N MET A 183 10.09 -5.76 -9.01
CA MET A 183 11.53 -5.90 -8.73
C MET A 183 12.30 -4.71 -9.30
N THR A 184 11.93 -4.28 -10.50
CA THR A 184 12.36 -3.00 -11.09
C THR A 184 11.16 -2.12 -11.39
N ALA A 185 11.29 -0.81 -11.26
CA ALA A 185 10.20 0.11 -11.57
C ALA A 185 10.77 1.43 -12.10
N ASP A 186 10.14 1.98 -13.13
CA ASP A 186 10.42 3.33 -13.58
C ASP A 186 9.33 4.28 -13.08
N TRP A 187 9.67 5.55 -12.85
CA TRP A 187 8.67 6.54 -12.47
C TRP A 187 7.77 6.85 -13.68
N SER A 188 6.47 6.94 -13.50
CA SER A 188 5.55 7.17 -14.63
C SER A 188 5.50 8.66 -14.99
N ARG A 189 5.59 8.97 -16.29
CA ARG A 189 5.53 10.34 -16.81
C ARG A 189 4.06 10.79 -16.89
N VAL A 190 3.49 11.14 -15.75
CA VAL A 190 2.12 11.65 -15.67
C VAL A 190 2.03 12.98 -16.43
N PRO A 191 1.01 13.19 -17.28
CA PRO A 191 0.80 14.47 -17.97
C PRO A 191 0.81 15.65 -17.00
N TYR A 192 1.48 16.74 -17.37
CA TYR A 192 1.65 17.89 -16.46
C TYR A 192 0.33 18.56 -16.07
N ASP A 193 -0.68 18.53 -16.94
CA ASP A 193 -2.02 19.04 -16.65
C ASP A 193 -2.75 18.19 -15.58
N VAL A 194 -2.52 16.88 -15.56
CA VAL A 194 -3.05 15.98 -14.51
C VAL A 194 -2.32 16.25 -13.19
N LEU A 195 -1.00 16.41 -13.22
CA LEU A 195 -0.21 16.75 -12.03
C LEU A 195 -0.61 18.12 -11.45
N GLU A 196 -0.85 19.11 -12.31
CA GLU A 196 -1.35 20.42 -11.91
C GLU A 196 -2.70 20.31 -11.21
N LYS A 197 -3.67 19.58 -11.80
CA LYS A 197 -4.99 19.34 -11.18
C LYS A 197 -4.87 18.68 -9.80
N ILE A 198 -4.08 17.61 -9.69
CA ILE A 198 -3.85 16.94 -8.40
C ILE A 198 -3.27 17.92 -7.39
N SER A 199 -2.21 18.64 -7.78
CA SER A 199 -1.54 19.61 -6.91
C SER A 199 -2.52 20.68 -6.41
N THR A 200 -3.24 21.32 -7.33
CA THR A 200 -4.22 22.37 -7.03
C THR A 200 -5.31 21.87 -6.10
N ARG A 201 -5.90 20.70 -6.39
CA ARG A 201 -6.95 20.12 -5.54
C ARG A 201 -6.43 19.80 -4.14
N ILE A 202 -5.28 19.11 -4.02
CA ILE A 202 -4.71 18.77 -2.71
C ILE A 202 -4.46 20.04 -1.88
N THR A 203 -3.81 21.07 -2.44
CA THR A 203 -3.48 22.28 -1.66
C THR A 203 -4.67 23.17 -1.34
N ASN A 204 -5.78 23.05 -2.07
CA ASN A 204 -6.99 23.84 -1.85
C ASN A 204 -8.00 23.13 -0.94
N GLU A 205 -8.07 21.79 -1.01
CA GLU A 205 -9.03 20.97 -0.27
C GLU A 205 -8.46 20.44 1.04
N VAL A 206 -7.14 20.18 1.12
CA VAL A 206 -6.48 19.64 2.33
C VAL A 206 -5.70 20.77 3.02
N ARG A 207 -6.31 21.36 4.05
CA ARG A 207 -5.82 22.58 4.72
C ARG A 207 -4.39 22.46 5.23
N GLU A 208 -4.00 21.29 5.73
CA GLU A 208 -2.70 21.04 6.33
C GLU A 208 -1.59 20.81 5.29
N VAL A 209 -1.91 20.82 3.98
CA VAL A 209 -0.97 20.60 2.89
C VAL A 209 -0.75 21.89 2.10
N ASN A 210 0.52 22.26 1.95
CA ASN A 210 0.90 23.50 1.24
C ASN A 210 1.74 23.26 -0.02
N ARG A 211 2.13 22.02 -0.26
CA ARG A 211 3.07 21.69 -1.33
C ARG A 211 2.85 20.26 -1.78
N VAL A 212 2.90 20.06 -3.09
CA VAL A 212 2.92 18.75 -3.71
C VAL A 212 4.20 18.63 -4.52
N VAL A 213 4.87 17.49 -4.41
CA VAL A 213 6.10 17.18 -5.17
C VAL A 213 5.93 15.84 -5.88
N LEU A 214 6.65 15.66 -6.98
CA LEU A 214 6.68 14.43 -7.76
C LEU A 214 8.02 13.72 -7.51
N ASP A 215 7.99 12.44 -7.17
CA ASP A 215 9.19 11.62 -7.10
C ASP A 215 9.51 11.00 -8.48
N VAL A 216 10.64 11.42 -9.04
CA VAL A 216 11.16 11.04 -10.36
C VAL A 216 12.32 10.03 -10.28
N THR A 217 12.46 9.31 -9.16
CA THR A 217 13.56 8.35 -8.93
C THR A 217 13.16 6.96 -9.41
N SER A 218 13.92 6.26 -10.24
CA SER A 218 13.59 4.85 -10.58
C SER A 218 13.98 3.88 -9.44
N LYS A 219 13.46 2.65 -9.48
CA LYS A 219 13.91 1.52 -8.66
C LYS A 219 14.75 0.59 -9.55
N PRO A 220 16.06 0.46 -9.32
CA PRO A 220 16.93 1.20 -8.37
C PRO A 220 17.26 2.65 -8.82
N PRO A 221 17.77 3.54 -7.94
CA PRO A 221 18.24 3.29 -6.56
C PRO A 221 17.14 3.41 -5.49
N GLY A 222 15.98 3.99 -5.82
CA GLY A 222 14.89 4.14 -4.87
C GLY A 222 14.09 2.84 -4.67
N THR A 223 13.12 2.90 -3.76
CA THR A 223 12.05 1.92 -3.62
C THR A 223 10.72 2.51 -4.12
N ILE A 224 9.66 1.70 -4.15
CA ILE A 224 8.32 2.20 -4.50
C ILE A 224 7.72 2.99 -3.32
N GLU A 225 7.82 2.46 -2.09
CA GLU A 225 7.40 3.16 -0.86
C GLU A 225 8.57 4.00 -0.29
N TRP A 226 8.28 4.97 0.59
CA TRP A 226 9.20 6.05 1.04
C TRP A 226 9.64 5.96 2.51
N GLU A 227 9.23 4.90 3.20
CA GLU A 227 9.16 4.76 4.67
C GLU A 227 10.32 5.29 5.52
#